data_AF-A0A2W2DGM1-F1
#
_entry.id   AF-A0A2W2DGM1-F1
#
_cell.length_a   1.000
_cell.length_b   1.000
_cell.length_c   1.000
_cell.angle_alpha   90.00
_cell.angle_beta   90.00
_cell.angle_gamma   90.00
#
_symmetry.space_group_name_H-M   'P 1'
#
loop_
_entity.id
_entity.type
_entity.pdbx_description
1 polymer ?
#
loop_
_entity_poly.entity_id
_entity_poly.type
_entity_poly.pdbx_seq_one_letter_code
_entity_poly.pdbx_strand_id
1 'polypeptide(L)'
;MTIASTTLTPGVYKLDGRLYAVKNSRRYTGKQDIKRLEVRRGKLYRRMVSPTVIERLAPELHITLEDAVAFGEQHHFCCMCGRALRAEASIAKAIGPVCEKRIKEATGQ
;
A
#
# COMPACT_ATOMS: atom_id res chain seq x y z
N MET A 1 -3.37 4.28 29.09
CA MET A 1 -3.89 4.46 27.72
C MET A 1 -3.55 3.21 26.93
N THR A 2 -4.53 2.35 26.72
CA THR A 2 -4.37 1.08 26.01
C THR A 2 -4.24 1.38 24.52
N ILE A 3 -3.03 1.32 23.99
CA ILE A 3 -2.78 1.42 22.55
C ILE A 3 -3.49 0.24 21.88
N ALA A 4 -4.63 0.51 21.25
CA ALA A 4 -5.29 -0.45 20.39
C ALA A 4 -4.32 -0.76 19.26
N SER A 5 -3.78 -1.97 19.27
CA SER A 5 -2.99 -2.53 18.18
C SER A 5 -3.93 -2.74 16.98
N THR A 6 -4.25 -1.66 16.27
CA THR A 6 -5.10 -1.71 15.07
C THR A 6 -4.36 -2.53 14.03
N THR A 7 -4.78 -3.80 13.89
CA THR A 7 -4.23 -4.67 12.85
C THR A 7 -4.77 -4.17 11.51
N LEU A 8 -3.97 -3.41 10.79
CA LEU A 8 -4.33 -2.93 9.46
C LEU A 8 -4.25 -4.08 8.46
N THR A 9 -5.05 -4.04 7.41
CA THR A 9 -4.88 -4.99 6.31
C THR A 9 -3.63 -4.59 5.49
N PRO A 10 -2.81 -5.55 5.02
CA PRO A 10 -1.71 -5.21 4.13
C PRO A 10 -2.24 -4.57 2.83
N GLY A 11 -1.78 -3.36 2.52
CA GLY A 11 -2.31 -2.55 1.44
C GLY A 11 -1.65 -1.19 1.37
N VAL A 12 -2.15 -0.32 0.47
CA VAL A 12 -1.75 1.09 0.42
C VAL A 12 -2.89 1.95 0.93
N TYR A 13 -2.53 2.93 1.74
CA TYR A 13 -3.43 3.86 2.41
C TYR A 13 -3.09 5.29 2.00
N LYS A 14 -4.10 6.16 1.93
CA LYS A 14 -3.96 7.58 1.65
C LYS A 14 -4.38 8.39 2.87
N LEU A 15 -3.44 9.14 3.42
CA LEU A 15 -3.67 10.03 4.56
C LEU A 15 -3.05 11.39 4.25
N ASP A 16 -3.82 12.47 4.39
CA ASP A 16 -3.36 13.84 4.12
C ASP A 16 -2.71 13.99 2.71
N GLY A 17 -3.28 13.31 1.70
CA GLY A 17 -2.76 13.30 0.32
C GLY A 17 -1.44 12.55 0.13
N ARG A 18 -0.95 11.85 1.16
CA ARG A 18 0.27 11.03 1.12
C ARG A 18 -0.07 9.56 1.15
N LEU A 19 0.77 8.75 0.50
CA LEU A 19 0.57 7.31 0.41
C LEU A 19 1.45 6.55 1.39
N TYR A 20 0.87 5.50 1.95
CA TYR A 20 1.48 4.67 2.98
C TYR A 20 1.27 3.21 2.64
N ALA A 21 2.35 2.46 2.46
CA ALA A 21 2.29 1.02 2.25
C ALA A 21 2.42 0.30 3.60
N VAL A 22 1.43 -0.52 3.91
CA VAL A 22 1.41 -1.41 5.08
C VAL A 22 1.73 -2.82 4.59
N LYS A 23 2.73 -3.45 5.21
CA LYS A 23 3.16 -4.82 4.86
C LYS A 23 3.37 -5.65 6.11
N ASN A 24 3.11 -6.94 6.02
CA ASN A 24 3.56 -7.85 7.07
C ASN A 24 5.09 -7.91 7.07
N SER A 25 5.68 -7.76 8.25
CA SER A 25 7.13 -7.83 8.41
C SER A 25 7.60 -9.26 8.20
N ARG A 26 8.57 -9.45 7.29
CA ARG A 26 9.19 -10.77 7.07
C ARG A 26 10.13 -11.17 8.20
N ARG A 27 10.57 -10.21 9.02
CA ARG A 27 11.56 -10.41 10.09
C ARG A 27 10.92 -10.59 11.48
N TYR A 28 9.72 -10.06 11.67
CA TYR A 28 9.01 -10.10 12.95
C TYR A 28 7.58 -10.57 12.72
N THR A 29 7.30 -11.84 13.03
CA THR A 29 5.97 -12.43 12.95
C THR A 29 4.97 -11.61 13.77
N GLY A 30 3.83 -11.26 13.17
CA GLY A 30 2.79 -10.44 13.82
C GLY A 30 3.04 -8.93 13.82
N LYS A 31 4.18 -8.44 13.31
CA LYS A 31 4.43 -7.00 13.15
C LYS A 31 4.21 -6.53 11.72
N GLN A 32 3.85 -5.27 11.58
CA GLN A 32 3.67 -4.61 10.28
C GLN A 32 4.77 -3.58 10.05
N ASP A 33 5.29 -3.58 8.83
CA ASP A 33 6.22 -2.58 8.31
C ASP A 33 5.40 -1.56 7.53
N ILE A 34 5.31 -0.35 8.08
CA ILE A 34 4.57 0.76 7.51
C ILE A 34 5.57 1.75 6.94
N LYS A 35 5.45 2.04 5.65
CA LYS A 35 6.36 2.94 4.94
C LYS A 35 5.62 3.95 4.12
N ARG A 36 6.00 5.22 4.23
CA ARG A 36 5.52 6.27 3.35
C ARG A 36 6.10 6.07 1.96
N LEU A 37 5.22 6.06 0.96
CA LEU A 37 5.56 6.06 -0.45
C LEU A 37 5.70 7.51 -0.90
N GLU A 38 6.90 7.87 -1.37
CA GLU A 38 7.21 9.21 -1.86
C GLU A 38 7.93 9.08 -3.20
N VAL A 39 7.42 9.72 -4.25
CA VAL A 39 8.10 9.72 -5.54
C VAL A 39 8.94 10.98 -5.66
N ARG A 40 10.24 10.82 -5.91
CA ARG A 40 11.14 11.93 -6.24
C ARG A 40 11.91 11.59 -7.50
N ARG A 41 11.94 12.52 -8.46
CA ARG A 41 12.65 12.36 -9.75
C ARG A 41 12.29 11.02 -10.46
N GLY A 42 11.01 10.66 -10.46
CA GLY A 42 10.53 9.40 -11.06
C GLY A 42 10.91 8.11 -10.31
N LYS A 43 11.57 8.22 -9.15
CA LYS A 43 11.94 7.08 -8.30
C LYS A 43 11.09 7.04 -7.05
N LEU A 44 10.58 5.86 -6.69
CA LEU A 44 9.85 5.64 -5.45
C LEU A 44 10.81 5.41 -4.28
N TYR A 45 10.67 6.28 -3.30
CA TYR A 45 11.31 6.20 -2.00
C TYR A 45 10.31 5.67 -0.98
N ARG A 46 10.79 4.76 -0.13
CA ARG A 46 10.03 4.25 1.00
C ARG A 46 10.67 4.76 2.27
N ARG A 47 10.01 5.69 2.96
CA ARG A 47 10.51 6.21 4.24
C ARG A 47 9.78 5.58 5.42
N MET A 48 10.49 5.42 6.53
CA MET A 48 9.85 5.11 7.80
C MET A 48 8.91 6.26 8.18
N VAL A 49 7.79 5.89 8.79
CA VAL A 49 6.80 6.82 9.29
C VAL A 49 6.99 7.04 10.78
N SER A 50 6.61 8.22 11.25
CA SER A 50 6.53 8.49 12.69
C SER A 50 5.41 7.66 13.32
N PRO A 51 5.52 7.29 14.61
CA PRO A 51 4.48 6.54 15.33
C PRO A 51 3.11 7.21 15.26
N THR A 52 3.05 8.55 15.31
CA THR A 52 1.81 9.32 15.17
C THR A 52 1.04 9.04 13.88
N VAL A 53 1.74 8.74 12.78
CA VAL A 53 1.09 8.39 11.51
C VAL A 53 0.50 6.99 11.56
N ILE A 54 1.17 6.07 12.25
CA ILE A 54 0.69 4.70 12.45
C ILE A 54 -0.61 4.71 13.24
N GLU A 55 -0.69 5.56 14.26
CA GLU A 55 -1.90 5.74 15.08
C GLU A 55 -3.05 6.39 14.31
N ARG A 56 -2.75 7.22 13.31
CA ARG A 56 -3.75 7.86 12.43
C ARG A 56 -4.17 7.01 11.24
N LEU A 57 -3.44 5.94 10.93
CA LEU A 57 -3.80 5.04 9.84
C LEU A 57 -4.99 4.17 10.27
N ALA A 58 -6.04 4.21 9.46
CA ALA A 58 -7.28 3.48 9.68
C ALA A 58 -7.65 2.66 8.44
N PRO A 59 -8.37 1.54 8.60
CA PRO A 59 -8.81 0.70 7.48
C PRO A 59 -9.63 1.47 6.43
N GLU A 60 -10.37 2.50 6.85
CA GLU A 60 -11.14 3.40 5.97
C GLU A 60 -10.27 4.25 5.03
N LEU A 61 -8.99 4.47 5.37
CA LEU A 61 -8.06 5.24 4.56
C LEU A 61 -7.41 4.40 3.45
N HIS A 62 -7.87 3.15 3.27
CA HIS A 62 -7.39 2.29 2.20
C HIS A 62 -7.71 2.94 0.86
N ILE A 63 -6.73 2.99 -0.05
CA ILE A 63 -6.95 3.67 -1.33
C ILE A 63 -8.01 2.94 -2.15
N THR A 64 -8.83 3.71 -2.87
CA THR A 64 -9.74 3.15 -3.87
C THR A 64 -8.94 2.71 -5.10
N LEU A 65 -9.55 1.87 -5.93
CA LEU A 65 -8.95 1.45 -7.20
C LEU A 65 -8.69 2.65 -8.13
N GLU A 66 -9.51 3.68 -8.08
CA GLU A 66 -9.35 4.89 -8.89
C GLU A 66 -8.12 5.70 -8.46
N ASP A 67 -7.95 5.91 -7.15
CA ASP A 67 -6.75 6.53 -6.59
C ASP A 67 -5.49 5.70 -6.86
N ALA A 68 -5.64 4.37 -6.82
CA ALA A 68 -4.60 3.45 -7.22
C ALA A 68 -4.22 3.62 -8.69
N VAL A 69 -5.19 3.67 -9.61
CA VAL A 69 -4.97 3.86 -11.06
C VAL A 69 -4.24 5.17 -11.34
N ALA A 70 -4.70 6.28 -10.75
CA ALA A 70 -4.04 7.57 -10.87
C ALA A 70 -2.56 7.52 -10.43
N PHE A 71 -2.28 6.83 -9.32
CA PHE A 71 -0.90 6.63 -8.84
C PHE A 71 -0.11 5.63 -9.70
N GLY A 72 -0.78 4.59 -10.18
CA GLY A 72 -0.22 3.53 -11.01
C GLY A 72 0.20 4.03 -12.38
N GLU A 73 -0.58 4.89 -13.03
CA GLU A 73 -0.21 5.51 -14.31
C GLU A 73 0.95 6.50 -14.15
N GLN A 74 0.96 7.28 -13.07
CA GLN A 74 2.00 8.29 -12.85
C GLN A 74 3.34 7.67 -12.43
N HIS A 75 3.31 6.52 -11.76
CA HIS A 75 4.48 6.01 -11.05
C HIS A 75 4.76 4.52 -11.27
N HIS A 76 3.85 3.79 -11.91
CA HIS A 76 3.96 2.37 -12.20
C HIS A 76 4.16 1.53 -10.93
N PHE A 77 3.28 1.66 -9.92
CA PHE A 77 3.35 0.87 -8.69
C PHE A 77 2.05 0.15 -8.35
N CYS A 78 2.19 -1.04 -7.76
CA CYS A 78 1.07 -1.84 -7.26
C CYS A 78 0.42 -1.19 -6.03
N CYS A 79 -0.88 -0.97 -6.09
CA CYS A 79 -1.72 -0.45 -5.01
C CYS A 79 -1.81 -1.34 -3.77
N MET A 80 -1.47 -2.63 -3.89
CA MET A 80 -1.52 -3.56 -2.77
C MET A 80 -0.16 -3.73 -2.09
N CYS A 81 0.89 -3.94 -2.89
CA CYS A 81 2.22 -4.25 -2.36
C CYS A 81 3.27 -3.18 -2.61
N GLY A 82 2.95 -2.09 -3.30
CA GLY A 82 3.87 -1.01 -3.64
C GLY A 82 5.11 -1.45 -4.43
N ARG A 83 5.06 -2.59 -5.14
CA ARG A 83 6.12 -3.03 -6.07
C ARG A 83 5.97 -2.32 -7.40
N ALA A 84 7.09 -2.06 -8.07
CA ALA A 84 7.09 -1.50 -9.41
C ALA A 84 6.39 -2.46 -10.37
N LEU A 85 5.47 -1.92 -11.15
CA LEU A 85 4.78 -2.57 -12.24
C LEU A 85 5.57 -2.25 -13.51
N ARG A 86 5.77 -3.27 -14.35
CA ARG A 86 6.48 -3.13 -15.63
C ARG A 86 5.57 -3.40 -16.83
N ALA A 87 4.55 -4.22 -16.63
CA ALA A 87 3.58 -4.52 -17.68
C ALA A 87 2.53 -3.41 -17.74
N GLU A 88 2.26 -2.91 -18.94
CA GLU A 88 1.26 -1.86 -19.21
C GLU A 88 -0.11 -2.23 -18.67
N ALA A 89 -0.54 -3.48 -18.86
CA ALA A 89 -1.80 -3.99 -18.31
C ALA A 89 -1.86 -3.92 -16.76
N SER A 90 -0.73 -4.11 -16.08
CA SER A 90 -0.68 -3.96 -14.62
C SER A 90 -0.66 -2.49 -14.21
N ILE A 91 0.04 -1.65 -14.97
CA ILE A 91 0.09 -0.20 -14.76
C ILE A 91 -1.32 0.40 -14.87
N ALA A 92 -2.04 0.07 -15.93
CA ALA A 92 -3.42 0.53 -16.17
C ALA A 92 -4.39 0.07 -15.08
N LYS A 93 -4.17 -1.11 -14.50
CA LYS A 93 -4.98 -1.62 -13.38
C LYS A 93 -4.45 -1.19 -12.00
N ALA A 94 -3.30 -0.52 -11.96
CA ALA A 94 -2.51 -0.23 -10.77
C ALA A 94 -2.30 -1.40 -9.80
N ILE A 95 -2.43 -2.63 -10.25
CA ILE A 95 -2.28 -3.83 -9.43
C ILE A 95 -1.42 -4.85 -10.17
N GLY A 96 -0.46 -5.41 -9.45
CA GLY A 96 0.40 -6.46 -9.99
C GLY A 96 -0.34 -7.80 -10.06
N PRO A 97 0.02 -8.69 -10.98
CA PRO A 97 -0.69 -9.96 -11.20
C PRO A 97 -0.72 -10.85 -9.95
N VAL A 98 0.35 -10.81 -9.14
CA VAL A 98 0.42 -11.56 -7.87
C VAL A 98 -0.57 -11.03 -6.84
N CYS A 99 -0.77 -9.72 -6.80
CA CYS A 99 -1.72 -9.10 -5.87
C CYS A 99 -3.16 -9.26 -6.37
N GLU A 100 -3.39 -9.11 -7.68
CA GLU A 100 -4.69 -9.35 -8.31
C GLU A 100 -5.14 -10.80 -8.04
N LYS A 101 -4.24 -11.78 -8.23
CA LYS A 101 -4.52 -13.18 -7.93
C LYS A 101 -4.91 -13.41 -6.47
N ARG A 102 -4.18 -12.81 -5.53
CA ARG A 102 -4.49 -12.92 -4.08
C ARG A 102 -5.86 -12.35 -3.72
N ILE A 103 -6.27 -11.24 -4.34
CA ILE A 103 -7.60 -10.68 -4.11
C ILE A 103 -8.66 -11.63 -4.66
N LYS A 104 -8.48 -12.12 -5.90
CA LYS A 104 -9.41 -13.08 -6.51
C LYS A 104 -9.56 -14.35 -5.67
N GLU A 105 -8.44 -14.93 -5.21
CA GLU A 105 -8.43 -16.10 -4.32
C GLU A 105 -9.08 -15.80 -2.96
N ALA A 106 -8.89 -14.61 -2.39
CA ALA A 106 -9.53 -14.21 -1.14
C ALA A 106 -11.03 -13.91 -1.28
N THR A 107 -11.50 -13.57 -2.49
CA THR A 107 -12.90 -13.23 -2.77
C THR A 107 -13.69 -14.41 -3.33
N GLY A 108 -13.08 -15.60 -3.46
CA GLY A 108 -13.76 -16.85 -3.80
C GLY A 108 -14.47 -16.83 -5.17
N GLN A 109 -13.77 -16.38 -6.22
CA GLN A 109 -14.15 -16.65 -7.61
C GLN A 109 -13.32 -17.80 -8.19
#